data_AF-A0A374C8H8-F1
#
_entry.id   AF-A0A374C8H8-F1
#
_cell.length_a   1.000
_cell.length_b   1.000
_cell.length_c   1.000
_cell.angle_alpha   90.00
_cell.angle_beta   90.00
_cell.angle_gamma   90.00
#
_symmetry.space_group_name_H-M   'P 1'
#
loop_
_entity.id
_entity.type
_entity.pdbx_description
1 polymer ?
#
loop_
_entity_poly.entity_id
_entity_poly.type
_entity_poly.pdbx_seq_one_letter_code
_entity_poly.pdbx_strand_id
1 'polypeptide(L)'
;MNRKRIKKKLANFGQRMLRMPRTRGFGVQSPTAYSFLRKVVNEKGFLRNYRQTHAGDSSYPQDAPRQKRLLFRIRTVYPNVVELSASSLLKREDFQQFLLNVSDDTVLVVTDINLDAEYKKVWLRLVADNCTVLTFDLVDCGIVFFDKTKFKQNFNVNY
;
A
#
# COMPACT_ATOMS: atom_id res chain seq x y z
N MET A 1 9.64 -16.34 -17.31
CA MET A 1 9.59 -14.99 -16.69
C MET A 1 10.14 -13.95 -17.67
N ASN A 2 9.40 -12.88 -18.01
CA ASN A 2 9.71 -11.93 -19.10
C ASN A 2 10.91 -11.00 -18.77
N ARG A 3 11.85 -10.79 -19.70
CA ARG A 3 13.02 -9.88 -19.56
C ARG A 3 12.63 -8.47 -19.08
N LYS A 4 11.48 -7.94 -19.53
CA LYS A 4 10.95 -6.64 -19.08
C LYS A 4 10.69 -6.62 -17.56
N ARG A 5 10.15 -7.72 -17.01
CA ARG A 5 9.82 -7.87 -15.58
C ARG A 5 11.08 -7.96 -14.71
N ILE A 6 12.17 -8.54 -15.23
CA ILE A 6 13.47 -8.60 -14.53
C ILE A 6 14.10 -7.21 -14.46
N LYS A 7 14.16 -6.47 -15.58
CA LYS A 7 14.68 -5.09 -15.60
C LYS A 7 13.91 -4.17 -14.64
N LYS A 8 12.59 -4.31 -14.56
CA LYS A 8 11.76 -3.56 -13.61
C LYS A 8 11.99 -3.95 -12.15
N LYS A 9 12.24 -5.23 -11.85
CA LYS A 9 12.65 -5.64 -10.49
C LYS A 9 13.96 -4.95 -10.07
N LEU A 10 14.95 -4.87 -10.97
CA LEU A 10 16.21 -4.14 -10.74
C LEU A 10 15.97 -2.64 -10.53
N ALA A 11 15.17 -1.99 -11.37
CA ALA A 11 14.83 -0.58 -11.21
C ALA A 11 14.11 -0.30 -9.88
N ASN A 12 13.16 -1.16 -9.49
CA ASN A 12 12.46 -1.07 -8.21
C ASN A 12 13.41 -1.29 -7.03
N PHE A 13 14.43 -2.14 -7.17
CA PHE A 13 15.48 -2.29 -6.17
C PHE A 13 16.29 -1.00 -6.00
N GLY A 14 16.67 -0.34 -7.11
CA GLY A 14 17.30 0.98 -7.07
C GLY A 14 16.43 2.05 -6.39
N GLN A 15 15.13 2.11 -6.73
CA GLN A 15 14.19 3.01 -6.06
C GLN A 15 14.08 2.73 -4.55
N ARG A 16 14.13 1.46 -4.13
CA ARG A 16 14.16 1.11 -2.71
C ARG A 16 15.43 1.66 -2.05
N MET A 17 16.60 1.51 -2.65
CA MET A 17 17.83 2.07 -2.08
C MET A 17 17.73 3.58 -1.84
N LEU A 18 17.20 4.33 -2.81
CA LEU A 18 16.99 5.79 -2.71
C LEU A 18 15.98 6.21 -1.64
N ARG A 19 15.07 5.32 -1.25
CA ARG A 19 14.02 5.58 -0.25
C ARG A 19 14.38 5.08 1.16
N MET A 20 15.51 4.40 1.37
CA MET A 20 15.93 3.88 2.68
C MET A 20 15.95 4.93 3.80
N PRO A 21 16.38 6.20 3.57
CA PRO A 21 16.36 7.21 4.63
C PRO A 21 14.96 7.56 5.14
N ARG A 22 13.90 7.27 4.36
CA ARG A 22 12.50 7.57 4.68
C ARG A 22 11.76 6.39 5.34
N THR A 23 12.51 5.39 5.81
CA THR A 23 11.93 4.21 6.46
C THR A 23 11.62 4.51 7.92
N ARG A 24 10.55 3.90 8.46
CA ARG A 24 10.10 3.98 9.88
C ARG A 24 9.25 5.20 10.29
N GLY A 25 8.77 6.00 9.33
CA GLY A 25 7.82 7.09 9.60
C GLY A 25 8.46 8.38 10.12
N PHE A 26 9.77 8.54 10.00
CA PHE A 26 10.44 9.83 10.24
C PHE A 26 9.93 10.88 9.24
N GLY A 27 9.63 12.09 9.74
CA GLY A 27 9.06 13.17 8.94
C GLY A 27 7.55 13.05 8.64
N VAL A 28 6.87 12.02 9.17
CA VAL A 28 5.42 11.88 9.03
C VAL A 28 4.70 12.65 10.13
N GLN A 29 4.00 13.71 9.75
CA GLN A 29 3.28 14.57 10.69
C GLN A 29 1.83 14.11 10.95
N SER A 30 1.25 13.27 10.07
CA SER A 30 -0.10 12.71 10.29
C SER A 30 -0.06 11.55 11.28
N PRO A 31 -0.79 11.62 12.41
CA PRO A 31 -0.85 10.52 13.38
C PRO A 31 -1.37 9.22 12.76
N THR A 32 -2.37 9.31 11.88
CA THR A 32 -2.93 8.16 11.15
C THR A 32 -1.86 7.51 10.27
N ALA A 33 -1.14 8.32 9.48
CA ALA A 33 -0.09 7.81 8.60
C ALA A 33 1.06 7.19 9.39
N TYR A 34 1.49 7.82 10.49
CA TYR A 34 2.53 7.30 11.37
C TYR A 34 2.13 5.95 11.97
N SER A 35 0.91 5.85 12.50
CA SER A 35 0.36 4.61 13.07
C SER A 35 0.32 3.49 12.05
N PHE A 36 -0.19 3.75 10.83
CA PHE A 36 -0.20 2.77 9.75
C PHE A 36 1.21 2.27 9.40
N LEU A 37 2.16 3.19 9.22
CA LEU A 37 3.53 2.83 8.87
C LEU A 37 4.21 1.97 9.95
N ARG A 38 3.98 2.28 11.22
CA ARG A 38 4.63 1.61 12.36
C ARG A 38 3.96 0.31 12.77
N LYS A 39 2.62 0.24 12.70
CA LYS A 39 1.84 -0.89 13.21
C LYS A 39 1.48 -1.90 12.13
N VAL A 40 1.41 -1.50 10.87
CA VAL A 40 0.94 -2.36 9.76
C VAL A 40 2.05 -2.59 8.74
N VAL A 41 2.67 -1.52 8.27
CA VAL A 41 3.68 -1.60 7.20
C VAL A 41 4.98 -2.21 7.72
N ASN A 42 5.44 -1.78 8.91
CA ASN A 42 6.58 -2.37 9.60
C ASN A 42 6.24 -3.77 10.16
N GLU A 43 6.75 -4.80 9.49
CA GLU A 43 6.52 -6.20 9.82
C GLU A 43 6.91 -6.58 11.25
N LYS A 44 8.08 -6.16 11.73
CA LYS A 44 8.54 -6.48 13.08
C LYS A 44 7.63 -5.86 14.14
N GLY A 45 7.21 -4.61 13.90
CA GLY A 45 6.27 -3.90 14.77
C GLY A 45 4.91 -4.60 14.83
N PHE A 46 4.37 -4.98 13.67
CA PHE A 46 3.12 -5.73 13.59
C PHE A 46 3.21 -7.07 14.32
N LEU A 47 4.22 -7.89 14.02
CA LEU A 47 4.35 -9.24 14.57
C LEU A 47 4.48 -9.26 16.09
N ARG A 48 5.18 -8.26 16.66
CA ARG A 48 5.27 -8.11 18.11
C ARG A 48 3.89 -7.94 18.74
N ASN A 49 3.03 -7.09 18.16
CA ASN A 49 1.67 -6.86 18.67
C ASN A 49 0.76 -8.06 18.37
N TYR A 50 0.82 -8.59 17.14
CA TYR A 50 0.00 -9.71 16.70
C TYR A 50 0.17 -10.95 17.58
N ARG A 51 1.42 -11.32 17.88
CA ARG A 51 1.73 -12.48 18.74
C ARG A 51 1.24 -12.33 20.18
N GLN A 52 1.17 -11.10 20.68
CA GLN A 52 0.65 -10.84 22.03
C GLN A 52 -0.87 -11.06 22.09
N THR A 53 -1.59 -10.65 21.05
CA THR A 53 -3.06 -10.74 21.02
C THR A 53 -3.59 -12.05 20.43
N HIS A 54 -2.75 -12.81 19.70
CA HIS A 54 -3.10 -14.09 19.07
C HIS A 54 -2.17 -15.22 19.54
N ALA A 55 -1.85 -15.24 20.83
CA ALA A 55 -0.96 -16.24 21.41
C ALA A 55 -1.52 -17.67 21.17
N GLY A 56 -0.83 -18.45 20.33
CA GLY A 56 -1.20 -19.83 19.99
C GLY A 56 -1.65 -20.04 18.54
N ASP A 57 -1.90 -18.97 17.78
CA ASP A 57 -2.40 -19.08 16.41
C ASP A 57 -1.26 -18.96 15.38
N SER A 58 -0.87 -20.07 14.75
CA SER A 58 0.18 -20.10 13.70
C SER A 58 -0.33 -19.62 12.33
N SER A 59 -1.25 -18.66 12.33
CA SER A 59 -1.95 -18.17 11.13
C SER A 59 -1.11 -17.18 10.29
N TYR A 60 -0.08 -16.56 10.87
CA TYR A 60 0.74 -15.60 10.11
C TYR A 60 1.60 -16.31 9.04
N PRO A 61 1.48 -15.93 7.76
CA PRO A 61 2.15 -16.63 6.67
C PRO A 61 3.63 -16.20 6.54
N GLN A 62 4.50 -16.72 7.43
CA GLN A 62 5.91 -16.34 7.51
C GLN A 62 6.67 -16.56 6.20
N ASP A 63 6.42 -17.68 5.53
CA ASP A 63 7.10 -18.08 4.28
C ASP A 63 6.46 -17.49 3.02
N ALA A 64 5.36 -16.74 3.16
CA ALA A 64 4.71 -16.13 2.01
C ALA A 64 5.49 -14.93 1.47
N PRO A 65 5.31 -14.58 0.17
CA PRO A 65 5.89 -13.36 -0.39
C PRO A 65 5.53 -12.11 0.40
N ARG A 66 6.46 -11.14 0.45
CA ARG A 66 6.35 -9.89 1.23
C ARG A 66 5.01 -9.16 1.07
N GLN A 67 4.48 -9.10 -0.15
CA GLN A 67 3.19 -8.46 -0.43
C GLN A 67 2.00 -9.22 0.18
N LYS A 68 2.00 -10.56 0.14
CA LYS A 68 0.96 -11.37 0.80
C LYS A 68 0.99 -11.18 2.31
N ARG A 69 2.19 -11.10 2.89
CA ARG A 69 2.36 -10.78 4.31
C ARG A 69 1.84 -9.40 4.66
N LEU A 70 2.16 -8.37 3.86
CA LEU A 70 1.59 -7.03 4.05
C LEU A 70 0.06 -7.05 3.96
N LEU A 71 -0.51 -7.71 2.95
CA LEU A 71 -1.96 -7.80 2.79
C LEU A 71 -2.62 -8.47 3.99
N PHE A 72 -2.03 -9.55 4.52
CA PHE A 72 -2.48 -10.16 5.77
C PHE A 72 -2.52 -9.11 6.89
N ARG A 73 -1.44 -8.36 7.11
CA ARG A 73 -1.37 -7.32 8.14
C ARG A 73 -2.44 -6.24 7.97
N ILE A 74 -2.69 -5.79 6.74
CA ILE A 74 -3.72 -4.79 6.45
C ILE A 74 -5.10 -5.35 6.78
N ARG A 75 -5.42 -6.57 6.34
CA ARG A 75 -6.72 -7.23 6.62
C ARG A 75 -6.93 -7.55 8.10
N THR A 76 -5.87 -7.78 8.87
CA THR A 76 -5.98 -7.95 10.33
C THR A 76 -6.39 -6.64 11.02
N VAL A 77 -6.01 -5.48 10.48
CA VAL A 77 -6.20 -4.18 11.15
C VAL A 77 -7.40 -3.41 10.61
N TYR A 78 -7.72 -3.57 9.33
CA TYR A 78 -8.79 -2.85 8.65
C TYR A 78 -9.86 -3.83 8.17
N PRO A 79 -11.14 -3.59 8.51
CA PRO A 79 -12.23 -4.50 8.15
C PRO A 79 -12.53 -4.47 6.64
N ASN A 80 -12.43 -3.30 6.00
CA ASN A 80 -12.84 -3.09 4.62
C ASN A 80 -11.63 -2.90 3.70
N VAL A 81 -11.08 -4.02 3.22
CA VAL A 81 -9.88 -4.02 2.35
C VAL A 81 -10.23 -4.51 0.95
N VAL A 82 -9.99 -3.67 -0.05
CA VAL A 82 -10.17 -4.02 -1.46
C VAL A 82 -8.79 -4.13 -2.10
N GLU A 83 -8.49 -5.26 -2.75
CA GLU A 83 -7.26 -5.45 -3.50
C GLU A 83 -7.55 -5.45 -5.00
N LEU A 84 -6.90 -4.57 -5.76
CA LEU A 84 -7.02 -4.49 -7.20
C LEU A 84 -5.64 -4.38 -7.85
N SER A 85 -5.49 -4.94 -9.05
CA SER A 85 -4.29 -4.68 -9.84
C SER A 85 -4.38 -3.33 -10.55
N ALA A 86 -3.24 -2.66 -10.75
CA ALA A 86 -3.20 -1.47 -11.59
C ALA A 86 -3.75 -1.73 -13.01
N SER A 87 -3.59 -2.95 -13.52
CA SER A 87 -4.16 -3.35 -14.82
C SER A 87 -5.70 -3.40 -14.81
N SER A 88 -6.30 -3.80 -13.68
CA SER A 88 -7.76 -3.85 -13.52
C SER A 88 -8.33 -2.44 -13.45
N LEU A 89 -7.65 -1.54 -12.73
CA LEU A 89 -8.02 -0.13 -12.65
C LEU A 89 -7.82 0.61 -13.98
N LEU A 90 -6.78 0.28 -14.74
CA LEU A 90 -6.55 0.86 -16.07
C LEU A 90 -7.69 0.59 -17.05
N LYS A 91 -8.26 -0.63 -16.99
CA LYS A 91 -9.34 -1.08 -17.89
C LYS A 91 -10.73 -0.63 -17.46
N ARG A 92 -10.86 -0.01 -16.28
CA ARG A 92 -12.17 0.43 -15.77
C ARG A 92 -12.62 1.70 -16.46
N GLU A 93 -13.74 1.61 -17.16
CA GLU A 93 -14.43 2.75 -17.76
C GLU A 93 -15.11 3.61 -16.67
N ASP A 94 -15.56 2.98 -15.59
CA ASP A 94 -16.25 3.58 -14.45
C ASP A 94 -15.30 4.10 -13.36
N PHE A 95 -14.02 4.32 -13.67
CA PHE A 95 -12.97 4.62 -12.68
C PHE A 95 -13.35 5.77 -11.72
N GLN A 96 -13.92 6.87 -12.23
CA GLN A 96 -14.33 8.00 -11.38
C GLN A 96 -15.53 7.65 -10.50
N GLN A 97 -16.54 6.98 -11.06
CA GLN A 97 -17.73 6.58 -10.32
C GLN A 97 -17.39 5.59 -9.22
N PHE A 98 -16.47 4.67 -9.50
CA PHE A 98 -15.90 3.78 -8.50
C PHE A 98 -15.35 4.60 -7.31
N LEU A 99 -14.45 5.57 -7.56
CA LEU A 99 -13.84 6.38 -6.50
C LEU A 99 -14.86 7.20 -5.70
N LEU A 100 -15.89 7.74 -6.36
CA LEU A 100 -16.95 8.51 -5.71
C LEU A 100 -17.83 7.65 -4.79
N ASN A 101 -17.98 6.36 -5.10
CA ASN A 101 -18.83 5.43 -4.37
C ASN A 101 -18.06 4.61 -3.32
N VAL A 102 -16.73 4.75 -3.22
CA VAL A 102 -15.96 4.06 -2.18
C VAL A 102 -16.29 4.66 -0.81
N SER A 103 -16.59 3.79 0.15
CA SER A 103 -16.78 4.19 1.55
C SER A 103 -15.50 4.75 2.16
N ASP A 104 -15.63 5.78 2.98
CA ASP A 104 -14.51 6.49 3.61
C ASP A 104 -13.63 5.56 4.50
N ASP A 105 -14.18 4.45 4.99
CA ASP A 105 -13.46 3.46 5.82
C ASP A 105 -12.74 2.35 5.01
N THR A 106 -12.84 2.39 3.68
CA THR A 106 -12.20 1.40 2.80
C THR A 106 -10.70 1.67 2.67
N VAL A 107 -9.91 0.60 2.65
CA VAL A 107 -8.49 0.62 2.30
C VAL A 107 -8.31 -0.09 0.97
N LEU A 108 -7.87 0.65 -0.05
CA LEU A 108 -7.57 0.10 -1.36
C LEU A 108 -6.08 -0.24 -1.47
N VAL A 109 -5.78 -1.50 -1.79
CA VAL A 109 -4.45 -2.00 -2.11
C VAL A 109 -4.34 -2.16 -3.61
N VAL A 110 -3.44 -1.39 -4.24
CA VAL A 110 -3.19 -1.41 -5.68
C VAL A 110 -1.89 -2.14 -5.98
N THR A 111 -1.96 -3.27 -6.68
CA THR A 111 -0.77 -4.06 -7.02
C THR A 111 -0.12 -3.58 -8.31
N ASP A 112 1.18 -3.85 -8.47
CA ASP A 112 1.93 -3.68 -9.71
C ASP A 112 2.10 -2.23 -10.19
N ILE A 113 1.96 -1.24 -9.29
CA ILE A 113 1.95 0.20 -9.61
C ILE A 113 3.19 0.72 -10.37
N ASN A 114 4.32 0.02 -10.28
CA ASN A 114 5.57 0.39 -10.98
C ASN A 114 6.01 -0.63 -12.03
N LEU A 115 5.20 -1.68 -12.28
CA LEU A 115 5.53 -2.74 -13.23
C LEU A 115 5.50 -2.25 -14.68
N ASP A 116 4.58 -1.34 -15.00
CA ASP A 116 4.40 -0.73 -16.32
C ASP A 116 4.27 0.79 -16.22
N ALA A 117 4.55 1.51 -17.32
CA ALA A 117 4.41 2.97 -17.37
C ALA A 117 2.94 3.40 -17.27
N GLU A 118 2.02 2.65 -17.89
CA GLU A 118 0.59 2.91 -17.79
C GLU A 118 0.08 2.65 -16.37
N TYR A 119 0.62 1.63 -15.69
CA TYR A 119 0.27 1.34 -14.30
C TYR A 119 0.76 2.44 -13.36
N LYS A 120 1.91 3.05 -13.66
CA LYS A 120 2.38 4.24 -12.94
C LYS A 120 1.42 5.41 -13.14
N LYS A 121 0.92 5.64 -14.37
CA LYS A 121 -0.06 6.70 -14.63
C LYS A 121 -1.35 6.48 -13.84
N VAL A 122 -1.85 5.24 -13.75
CA VAL A 122 -3.00 4.90 -12.89
C VAL A 122 -2.74 5.26 -11.43
N TRP A 123 -1.56 4.90 -10.90
CA TRP A 123 -1.18 5.27 -9.54
C TRP A 123 -1.12 6.79 -9.33
N LEU A 124 -0.51 7.53 -10.26
CA LEU A 124 -0.43 8.98 -10.18
C LEU A 124 -1.81 9.64 -10.27
N ARG A 125 -2.72 9.07 -11.08
CA ARG A 125 -4.13 9.51 -11.15
C ARG A 125 -4.83 9.31 -9.82
N LEU A 126 -4.66 8.16 -9.16
CA LEU A 126 -5.20 7.92 -7.81
C LEU A 126 -4.68 8.97 -6.83
N VAL A 127 -3.36 9.18 -6.75
CA VAL A 127 -2.75 10.16 -5.83
C VAL A 127 -3.26 11.58 -6.09
N ALA A 128 -3.52 11.94 -7.35
CA ALA A 128 -4.04 13.25 -7.72
C ALA A 128 -5.54 13.42 -7.44
N ASP A 129 -6.33 12.35 -7.41
CA ASP A 129 -7.79 12.41 -7.27
C ASP A 129 -8.24 12.89 -5.87
N ASN A 130 -9.22 13.78 -5.83
CA ASN A 130 -9.69 14.44 -4.60
C ASN A 130 -10.45 13.51 -3.64
N CYS A 131 -10.94 12.35 -4.12
CA CYS A 131 -11.55 11.34 -3.27
C CYS A 131 -10.52 10.59 -2.44
N THR A 132 -9.25 10.58 -2.89
CA THR A 132 -8.16 9.95 -2.15
C THR A 132 -7.53 10.93 -1.17
N VAL A 133 -7.29 10.44 0.05
CA VAL A 133 -6.81 11.29 1.15
C VAL A 133 -5.41 10.90 1.55
N LEU A 134 -5.18 9.68 2.04
CA LEU A 134 -3.83 9.22 2.37
C LEU A 134 -3.37 8.17 1.40
N THR A 135 -2.19 8.36 0.81
CA THR A 135 -1.60 7.42 -0.13
C THR A 135 -0.19 7.02 0.27
N PHE A 136 0.14 5.74 0.06
CA PHE A 136 1.46 5.17 0.35
C PHE A 136 1.99 4.44 -0.87
N ASP A 137 2.99 5.00 -1.55
CA ASP A 137 3.73 4.33 -2.62
C ASP A 137 4.81 3.45 -1.98
N LEU A 138 4.56 2.14 -1.98
CA LEU A 138 5.43 1.12 -1.39
C LEU A 138 6.36 0.46 -2.41
N VAL A 139 6.56 1.11 -3.57
CA VAL A 139 7.35 0.66 -4.73
C VAL A 139 6.70 -0.49 -5.51
N ASP A 140 6.28 -1.58 -4.89
CA ASP A 140 5.63 -2.70 -5.61
C ASP A 140 4.10 -2.60 -5.64
N CYS A 141 3.53 -2.00 -4.60
CA CYS A 141 2.11 -1.73 -4.47
C CYS A 141 1.88 -0.33 -3.89
N GLY A 142 0.65 0.17 -4.04
CA GLY A 142 0.18 1.42 -3.48
C GLY A 142 -0.97 1.17 -2.52
N ILE A 143 -1.03 1.92 -1.41
CA ILE A 143 -2.14 1.86 -0.46
C ILE A 143 -2.87 3.19 -0.50
N VAL A 144 -4.20 3.16 -0.52
CA VAL A 144 -5.06 4.34 -0.56
C VAL A 144 -6.11 4.28 0.55
N PHE A 145 -6.24 5.37 1.29
CA PHE A 145 -7.31 5.61 2.26
C PHE A 145 -8.22 6.73 1.76
N PHE A 146 -9.52 6.59 2.03
CA PHE A 146 -10.58 7.50 1.58
C PHE A 146 -11.19 8.34 2.70
N ASP A 147 -10.69 8.21 3.95
CA ASP A 147 -11.19 8.94 5.11
C ASP A 147 -11.03 10.46 4.95
N LYS A 148 -12.13 11.14 4.59
CA LYS A 148 -12.20 12.58 4.30
C LYS A 148 -12.03 13.45 5.55
N THR A 149 -12.00 12.87 6.74
CA THR A 149 -11.65 13.60 7.97
C THR A 149 -10.15 13.91 8.08
N LYS A 150 -9.32 13.32 7.20
CA LYS A 150 -7.87 13.54 7.17
C LYS A 150 -7.47 14.50 6.06
N PHE A 151 -6.28 15.07 6.20
CA PHE A 151 -5.68 15.91 5.16
C PHE A 151 -5.03 15.05 4.09
N LYS A 152 -5.13 15.52 2.84
CA LYS A 152 -4.56 14.84 1.68
C LYS A 152 -3.03 14.81 1.76
N GLN A 153 -2.44 13.62 1.76
CA GLN A 153 -0.99 13.41 1.82
C GLN A 153 -0.56 12.15 1.06
N ASN A 154 0.65 12.18 0.50
CA ASN A 154 1.27 11.05 -0.18
C ASN A 154 2.65 10.73 0.43
N PHE A 155 2.89 9.45 0.71
CA PHE A 155 4.12 8.97 1.32
C PHE A 155 4.82 7.96 0.41
N ASN A 156 6.09 8.24 0.09
CA ASN A 156 6.96 7.31 -0.63
C ASN A 156 7.81 6.50 0.37
N VAL A 157 7.49 5.23 0.59
CA VAL A 157 8.03 4.44 1.71
C VAL A 157 8.57 3.08 1.24
N ASN A 158 9.61 2.57 1.92
CA ASN A 158 9.98 1.15 1.84
C ASN A 158 9.48 0.41 3.09
N TYR A 159 9.04 -0.83 2.92
CA TYR A 159 8.47 -1.64 4.02
C TYR A 159 9.16 -2.98 4.26
#